data_AF-A0A7C2E824-F1
#
_entry.id   AF-A0A7C2E824-F1
#
_cell.length_a   1.000
_cell.length_b   1.000
_cell.length_c   1.000
_cell.angle_alpha   90.00
_cell.angle_beta   90.00
_cell.angle_gamma   90.00
#
_symmetry.space_group_name_H-M   'P 1'
#
loop_
_entity.id
_entity.type
_entity.pdbx_description
1 polymer ?
#
loop_
_entity_poly.entity_id
_entity_poly.type
_entity_poly.pdbx_seq_one_letter_code
_entity_poly.pdbx_strand_id
1 'polypeptide(L)'
;MLTINTNVASLNSQRNMSGSQSALSTSLQRLSSGLRINSAKDDAAGLAISERMGGQVRGMDQARRNANDGVSMAQTAEGALSSAGNILQRVRELAVQSSNSSNSASDRQALQSEVTQLTSELDRISQTTEFNGQKLLDGTSGTLTFQVGANANQTIQASGSNFRTSNYGNNNLSVAGPVAGNATSLVAAKAIAVSGSQGSATYTTVAGDTAKSIAQGINNLSSQTGVNATAKTEANLSGLVANKSYAVDVVSDNGTAVRVSFSTGATVTSSNDLSEAINAFNAASGKTGVTAEFDSKYGGIKLTNATGNDISLTNSSAAGADFNTAGYTVAGSDGTAANAAAALTAADAAAGAGGVSFVNGTVRLDSDKSFSVTDAGSGFFGAGGSSTLQTVASLDVTSFANSQKAIKIVDSALQAINGQRAQFGALQSRFENTISNLQSSSENLSASRSRIQDTDFASETAKLSRNQVLQQAGTAMLAQANQLPQQVLSLLR
;
A
#
# COMPACT_ATOMS: atom_id res chain seq x y z
N MET A 1 -69.93 64.98 -19.43
CA MET A 1 -70.13 65.69 -20.72
C MET A 1 -70.21 64.65 -21.81
N LEU A 2 -71.34 64.56 -22.55
CA LEU A 2 -71.45 63.68 -23.71
C LEU A 2 -70.78 64.35 -24.93
N THR A 3 -69.58 63.88 -25.28
CA THR A 3 -68.91 64.22 -26.54
C THR A 3 -69.16 63.10 -27.55
N ILE A 4 -69.78 63.41 -28.70
CA ILE A 4 -70.27 62.41 -29.67
C ILE A 4 -69.13 61.78 -30.49
N ASN A 5 -68.06 62.52 -30.78
CA ASN A 5 -66.94 62.05 -31.61
C ASN A 5 -65.92 61.16 -30.87
N THR A 6 -65.95 61.10 -29.54
CA THR A 6 -65.02 60.30 -28.75
C THR A 6 -65.78 59.49 -27.71
N ASN A 7 -65.90 58.18 -27.97
CA ASN A 7 -66.56 57.25 -27.07
C ASN A 7 -65.58 56.71 -26.02
N VAL A 8 -65.47 57.43 -24.90
CA VAL A 8 -64.58 57.07 -23.79
C VAL A 8 -64.96 55.72 -23.17
N ALA A 9 -66.24 55.33 -23.17
CA ALA A 9 -66.70 54.05 -22.64
C ALA A 9 -66.25 52.86 -23.51
N SER A 10 -66.28 53.02 -24.83
CA SER A 10 -65.76 52.03 -25.79
C SER A 10 -64.23 51.92 -25.69
N LEU A 11 -63.50 53.05 -25.64
CA LEU A 11 -62.05 53.09 -25.44
C LEU A 11 -61.59 52.45 -24.12
N ASN A 12 -62.37 52.62 -23.05
CA ASN A 12 -62.09 51.96 -21.76
C ASN A 12 -62.37 50.45 -21.84
N SER A 13 -63.50 50.05 -22.44
CA SER A 13 -63.85 48.64 -22.65
C SER A 13 -62.83 47.91 -23.52
N GLN A 14 -62.34 48.56 -24.58
CA GLN A 14 -61.30 48.01 -25.47
C GLN A 14 -59.95 47.84 -24.76
N ARG A 15 -59.55 48.80 -23.90
CA ARG A 15 -58.34 48.65 -23.05
C ARG A 15 -58.46 47.47 -22.08
N ASN A 16 -59.60 47.33 -21.40
CA ASN A 16 -59.83 46.22 -20.47
C ASN A 16 -59.92 44.86 -21.19
N MET A 17 -60.51 44.83 -22.39
CA MET A 17 -60.54 43.64 -23.24
C MET A 17 -59.15 43.24 -23.72
N SER A 18 -58.32 44.18 -24.19
CA SER A 18 -56.92 43.91 -24.55
C SER A 18 -56.08 43.41 -23.38
N GLY A 19 -56.32 43.93 -22.17
CA GLY A 19 -55.71 43.42 -20.94
C GLY A 19 -56.10 41.97 -20.64
N SER A 20 -57.40 41.66 -20.76
CA SER A 20 -57.93 40.30 -20.54
C SER A 20 -57.45 39.30 -21.60
N GLN A 21 -57.37 39.73 -22.87
CA GLN A 21 -56.82 38.94 -23.98
C GLN A 21 -55.34 38.59 -23.73
N SER A 22 -54.56 39.55 -23.24
CA SER A 22 -53.15 39.36 -22.89
C SER A 22 -53.00 38.37 -21.72
N ALA A 23 -53.81 38.51 -20.67
CA ALA A 23 -53.81 37.61 -19.51
C ALA A 23 -54.24 36.18 -19.90
N LEU A 24 -55.23 36.03 -20.78
CA LEU A 24 -55.64 34.73 -21.32
C LEU A 24 -54.49 34.05 -22.08
N SER A 25 -53.78 34.80 -22.94
CA SER A 25 -52.63 34.30 -23.69
C SER A 25 -51.52 33.80 -22.76
N THR A 26 -51.20 34.55 -21.70
CA THR A 26 -50.22 34.14 -20.69
C THR A 26 -50.65 32.87 -19.94
N SER A 27 -51.92 32.75 -19.54
CA SER A 27 -52.41 31.53 -18.87
C SER A 27 -52.37 30.32 -19.79
N LEU A 28 -52.70 30.48 -21.09
CA LEU A 28 -52.56 29.40 -22.08
C LEU A 28 -51.10 28.99 -22.26
N GLN A 29 -50.17 29.94 -22.33
CA GLN A 29 -48.74 29.65 -22.42
C GLN A 29 -48.22 28.88 -21.20
N ARG A 30 -48.61 29.30 -19.99
CA ARG A 30 -48.22 28.63 -18.73
C ARG A 30 -48.83 27.24 -18.59
N LEU A 31 -50.08 27.05 -19.01
CA LEU A 31 -50.74 25.74 -18.99
C LEU A 31 -50.13 24.78 -20.02
N SER A 32 -49.79 25.30 -21.21
CA SER A 32 -49.18 24.52 -22.30
C SER A 32 -47.75 24.08 -21.98
N SER A 33 -46.94 24.99 -21.41
CA SER A 33 -45.55 24.69 -21.01
C SER A 33 -45.43 23.95 -19.68
N GLY A 34 -46.44 24.03 -18.81
CA GLY A 34 -46.35 23.59 -17.42
C GLY A 34 -45.47 24.48 -16.53
N LEU A 35 -44.90 25.56 -17.07
CA LEU A 35 -43.96 26.45 -16.37
C LEU A 35 -44.63 27.79 -16.06
N ARG A 36 -44.39 28.30 -14.86
CA ARG A 36 -44.82 29.64 -14.41
C ARG A 36 -43.96 30.72 -15.06
N ILE A 37 -42.68 30.43 -15.23
CA ILE A 37 -41.67 31.32 -15.81
C ILE A 37 -41.23 30.71 -17.14
N ASN A 38 -41.69 31.28 -18.27
CA ASN A 38 -41.32 30.83 -19.61
C ASN A 38 -40.30 31.75 -20.28
N SER A 39 -40.26 33.02 -19.87
CA SER A 39 -39.35 34.02 -20.42
C SER A 39 -38.86 34.97 -19.32
N ALA A 40 -37.76 35.68 -19.59
CA ALA A 40 -37.22 36.68 -18.66
C ALA A 40 -38.20 37.83 -18.36
N LYS A 41 -39.24 38.01 -19.20
CA LYS A 41 -40.32 38.97 -18.97
C LYS A 41 -41.22 38.58 -17.79
N ASP A 42 -41.38 37.28 -17.55
CA ASP A 42 -42.27 36.78 -16.50
C ASP A 42 -41.67 36.98 -15.10
N ASP A 43 -40.38 36.66 -14.94
CA ASP A 43 -39.60 36.88 -13.72
C ASP A 43 -38.09 36.70 -14.04
N ALA A 44 -37.38 37.80 -14.23
CA ALA A 44 -35.95 37.77 -14.58
C ALA A 44 -35.07 37.16 -13.48
N ALA A 45 -35.37 37.45 -12.21
CA ALA A 45 -34.60 36.93 -11.09
C ALA A 45 -34.90 35.44 -10.83
N GLY A 46 -36.18 35.06 -10.91
CA GLY A 46 -36.63 33.66 -10.79
C GLY A 46 -36.07 32.78 -11.90
N LEU A 47 -36.03 33.28 -13.14
CA LEU A 47 -35.39 32.57 -14.26
C LEU A 47 -33.90 32.37 -14.01
N ALA A 48 -33.16 33.41 -13.62
CA ALA A 48 -31.71 33.31 -13.38
C ALA A 48 -31.35 32.35 -12.24
N ILE A 49 -32.16 32.30 -11.17
CA ILE A 49 -32.00 31.33 -10.08
C ILE A 49 -32.31 29.92 -10.57
N SER A 50 -33.41 29.74 -11.31
CA SER A 50 -33.79 28.43 -11.85
C SER A 50 -32.75 27.87 -12.83
N GLU A 51 -32.19 28.71 -13.70
CA GLU A 51 -31.13 28.34 -14.63
C GLU A 51 -29.85 27.91 -13.90
N ARG A 52 -29.48 28.63 -12.82
CA ARG A 52 -28.36 28.25 -11.96
C ARG A 52 -28.60 26.92 -11.26
N MET A 53 -29.79 26.71 -10.67
CA MET A 53 -30.17 25.44 -10.06
C MET A 53 -30.19 24.32 -11.11
N GLY A 54 -30.67 24.58 -12.32
CA GLY A 54 -30.64 23.64 -13.44
C GLY A 54 -29.22 23.27 -13.87
N GLY A 55 -28.30 24.23 -13.89
CA GLY A 55 -26.88 23.99 -14.12
C GLY A 55 -26.26 23.13 -13.03
N GLN A 56 -26.57 23.42 -11.75
CA GLN A 56 -26.11 22.63 -10.62
C GLN A 56 -26.63 21.20 -10.64
N VAL A 57 -27.93 20.98 -10.88
CA VAL A 57 -28.53 19.64 -10.98
C VAL A 57 -27.85 18.83 -12.08
N ARG A 58 -27.70 19.40 -13.30
CA ARG A 58 -26.98 18.71 -14.39
C ARG A 58 -25.52 18.42 -14.04
N GLY A 59 -24.86 19.34 -13.33
CA GLY A 59 -23.51 19.14 -12.82
C GLY A 59 -23.42 18.01 -11.80
N MET A 60 -24.38 17.92 -10.88
CA MET A 60 -24.46 16.84 -9.88
C MET A 60 -24.75 15.49 -10.54
N ASP A 61 -25.62 15.44 -11.55
CA ASP A 61 -25.91 14.20 -12.27
C ASP A 61 -24.68 13.69 -13.04
N GLN A 62 -23.91 14.59 -13.65
CA GLN A 62 -22.63 14.21 -14.27
C GLN A 62 -21.61 13.77 -13.21
N ALA A 63 -21.51 14.49 -12.09
CA ALA A 63 -20.65 14.12 -10.98
C ALA A 63 -20.97 12.73 -10.40
N ARG A 64 -22.25 12.36 -10.35
CA ARG A 64 -22.67 11.00 -9.97
C ARG A 64 -22.16 9.96 -10.96
N ARG A 65 -22.24 10.20 -12.27
CA ARG A 65 -21.66 9.30 -13.28
C ARG A 65 -20.15 9.15 -13.11
N ASN A 66 -19.44 10.27 -12.96
CA ASN A 66 -17.99 10.27 -12.72
C ASN A 66 -17.61 9.49 -11.44
N ALA A 67 -18.43 9.59 -10.38
CA ALA A 67 -18.21 8.83 -9.15
C ALA A 67 -18.44 7.31 -9.35
N ASN A 68 -19.45 6.92 -10.15
CA ASN A 68 -19.66 5.51 -10.52
C ASN A 68 -18.51 4.95 -11.38
N ASP A 69 -17.94 5.76 -12.26
CA ASP A 69 -16.73 5.39 -13.02
C ASP A 69 -15.55 5.16 -12.05
N GLY A 70 -15.41 6.04 -11.04
CA GLY A 70 -14.43 5.88 -9.96
C GLY A 70 -14.60 4.59 -9.16
N VAL A 71 -15.84 4.21 -8.84
CA VAL A 71 -16.16 2.91 -8.18
C VAL A 71 -15.77 1.75 -9.08
N SER A 72 -16.16 1.78 -10.35
CA SER A 72 -15.88 0.71 -11.33
C SER A 72 -14.37 0.51 -11.54
N MET A 73 -13.61 1.61 -11.61
CA MET A 73 -12.16 1.57 -11.68
C MET A 73 -11.56 0.95 -10.40
N ALA A 74 -11.99 1.40 -9.22
CA ALA A 74 -11.48 0.88 -7.95
C ALA A 74 -11.80 -0.62 -7.78
N GLN A 75 -12.97 -1.09 -8.24
CA GLN A 75 -13.33 -2.50 -8.25
C GLN A 75 -12.48 -3.33 -9.22
N THR A 76 -12.18 -2.77 -10.40
CA THR A 76 -11.30 -3.42 -11.40
C THR A 76 -9.89 -3.60 -10.84
N ALA A 77 -9.33 -2.55 -10.23
CA ALA A 77 -8.02 -2.61 -9.58
C ALA A 77 -8.01 -3.59 -8.39
N GLU A 78 -9.04 -3.56 -7.55
CA GLU A 78 -9.19 -4.45 -6.39
C GLU A 78 -9.29 -5.92 -6.79
N GLY A 79 -10.05 -6.25 -7.83
CA GLY A 79 -10.16 -7.61 -8.37
C GLY A 79 -8.84 -8.17 -8.89
N ALA A 80 -8.05 -7.32 -9.57
CA ALA A 80 -6.71 -7.67 -10.02
C ALA A 80 -5.75 -7.90 -8.84
N LEU A 81 -5.79 -7.03 -7.82
CA LEU A 81 -4.98 -7.19 -6.61
C LEU A 81 -5.38 -8.40 -5.76
N SER A 82 -6.66 -8.77 -5.74
CA SER A 82 -7.13 -10.00 -5.11
C SER A 82 -6.52 -11.24 -5.79
N SER A 83 -6.52 -11.27 -7.13
CA SER A 83 -5.87 -12.33 -7.91
C SER A 83 -4.36 -12.39 -7.65
N ALA A 84 -3.68 -11.23 -7.62
CA ALA A 84 -2.27 -11.15 -7.29
C ALA A 84 -1.97 -11.64 -5.86
N GLY A 85 -2.85 -11.34 -4.89
CA GLY A 85 -2.75 -11.84 -3.52
C GLY A 85 -2.84 -13.37 -3.44
N ASN A 86 -3.75 -13.99 -4.19
CA ASN A 86 -3.87 -15.46 -4.25
C ASN A 86 -2.62 -16.11 -4.87
N ILE A 87 -2.05 -15.50 -5.92
CA ILE A 87 -0.81 -15.98 -6.53
C ILE A 87 0.34 -15.89 -5.53
N LEU A 88 0.48 -14.77 -4.80
CA LEU A 88 1.51 -14.65 -3.76
C LEU A 88 1.34 -15.66 -2.63
N GLN A 89 0.11 -15.96 -2.22
CA GLN A 89 -0.15 -17.03 -1.24
C GLN A 89 0.32 -18.39 -1.77
N ARG A 90 0.06 -18.70 -3.05
CA ARG A 90 0.59 -19.93 -3.70
C ARG A 90 2.12 -19.94 -3.73
N VAL A 91 2.76 -18.83 -4.09
CA VAL A 91 4.22 -18.71 -4.07
C VAL A 91 4.77 -18.93 -2.65
N ARG A 92 4.07 -18.44 -1.62
CA ARG A 92 4.40 -18.70 -0.22
C ARG A 92 4.34 -20.18 0.14
N GLU A 93 3.31 -20.89 -0.29
CA GLU A 93 3.19 -22.34 -0.10
C GLU A 93 4.37 -23.08 -0.72
N LEU A 94 4.73 -22.73 -1.97
CA LEU A 94 5.88 -23.32 -2.67
C LEU A 94 7.20 -23.04 -1.95
N ALA A 95 7.39 -21.83 -1.42
CA ALA A 95 8.58 -21.47 -0.65
C ALA A 95 8.65 -22.21 0.69
N VAL A 96 7.51 -22.44 1.36
CA VAL A 96 7.46 -23.29 2.57
C VAL A 96 7.75 -24.75 2.21
N GLN A 97 7.19 -25.24 1.10
CA GLN A 97 7.43 -26.59 0.62
C GLN A 97 8.92 -26.81 0.28
N SER A 98 9.54 -25.89 -0.48
CA SER A 98 10.96 -25.98 -0.87
C SER A 98 11.91 -25.91 0.34
N SER A 99 11.47 -25.25 1.42
CA SER A 99 12.21 -25.16 2.69
C SER A 99 12.34 -26.50 3.41
N ASN A 100 11.60 -27.54 3.02
CA ASN A 100 11.80 -28.85 3.62
C ASN A 100 13.13 -29.50 3.15
N SER A 101 13.85 -30.12 4.08
CA SER A 101 15.16 -30.74 3.82
C SER A 101 15.06 -32.07 3.07
N SER A 102 13.87 -32.69 3.01
CA SER A 102 13.64 -33.92 2.25
C SER A 102 13.59 -33.71 0.74
N ASN A 103 13.44 -32.46 0.28
CA ASN A 103 13.44 -32.14 -1.15
C ASN A 103 14.87 -32.17 -1.71
N SER A 104 15.03 -32.81 -2.85
CA SER A 104 16.28 -32.77 -3.60
C SER A 104 16.49 -31.41 -4.29
N ALA A 105 17.70 -31.16 -4.80
CA ALA A 105 17.97 -29.97 -5.59
C ALA A 105 17.12 -29.91 -6.87
N SER A 106 16.87 -31.04 -7.52
CA SER A 106 15.99 -31.12 -8.69
C SER A 106 14.54 -30.80 -8.35
N ASP A 107 14.03 -31.26 -7.19
CA ASP A 107 12.67 -30.93 -6.75
C ASP A 107 12.51 -29.43 -6.50
N ARG A 108 13.50 -28.81 -5.84
CA ARG A 108 13.51 -27.36 -5.63
C ARG A 108 13.60 -26.57 -6.93
N GLN A 109 14.30 -27.09 -7.94
CA GLN A 109 14.35 -26.48 -9.26
C GLN A 109 13.00 -26.57 -10.00
N ALA A 110 12.26 -27.66 -9.84
CA ALA A 110 10.90 -27.78 -10.35
C ALA A 110 9.95 -26.77 -9.68
N LEU A 111 10.02 -26.64 -8.33
CA LEU A 111 9.26 -25.64 -7.58
C LEU A 111 9.62 -24.20 -8.04
N GLN A 112 10.90 -23.92 -8.27
CA GLN A 112 11.37 -22.63 -8.79
C GLN A 112 10.77 -22.30 -10.17
N SER A 113 10.56 -23.30 -11.02
CA SER A 113 9.95 -23.11 -12.34
C SER A 113 8.48 -22.66 -12.19
N GLU A 114 7.73 -23.26 -11.26
CA GLU A 114 6.36 -22.83 -10.92
C GLU A 114 6.35 -21.40 -10.36
N VAL A 115 7.25 -21.08 -9.42
CA VAL A 115 7.42 -19.72 -8.88
C VAL A 115 7.71 -18.71 -9.99
N THR A 116 8.58 -19.05 -10.95
CA THR A 116 8.93 -18.17 -12.06
C THR A 116 7.72 -17.88 -12.97
N GLN A 117 6.87 -18.88 -13.23
CA GLN A 117 5.63 -18.69 -13.98
C GLN A 117 4.64 -17.80 -13.22
N LEU A 118 4.48 -18.05 -11.92
CA LEU A 118 3.59 -17.25 -11.05
C LEU A 118 4.05 -15.80 -10.94
N THR A 119 5.35 -15.55 -10.82
CA THR A 119 5.90 -14.17 -10.83
C THR A 119 5.73 -13.47 -12.18
N SER A 120 5.84 -14.21 -13.29
CA SER A 120 5.55 -13.67 -14.63
C SER A 120 4.07 -13.30 -14.77
N GLU A 121 3.19 -14.12 -14.22
CA GLU A 121 1.75 -13.86 -14.19
C GLU A 121 1.40 -12.64 -13.32
N LEU A 122 2.08 -12.45 -12.18
CA LEU A 122 1.94 -11.23 -11.37
C LEU A 122 2.31 -9.97 -12.14
N ASP A 123 3.43 -9.99 -12.87
CA ASP A 123 3.85 -8.85 -13.70
C ASP A 123 2.88 -8.61 -14.87
N ARG A 124 2.35 -9.69 -15.46
CA ARG A 124 1.29 -9.60 -16.49
C ARG A 124 0.02 -8.95 -15.94
N ILE A 125 -0.45 -9.33 -14.75
CA ILE A 125 -1.63 -8.72 -14.11
C ILE A 125 -1.40 -7.22 -13.90
N SER A 126 -0.23 -6.83 -13.37
CA SER A 126 0.12 -5.41 -13.18
C SER A 126 0.07 -4.61 -14.49
N GLN A 127 0.61 -5.16 -15.59
CA GLN A 127 0.69 -4.47 -16.88
C GLN A 127 -0.61 -4.51 -17.70
N THR A 128 -1.44 -5.54 -17.52
CA THR A 128 -2.67 -5.72 -18.31
C THR A 128 -3.90 -5.10 -17.66
N THR A 129 -3.89 -4.89 -16.33
CA THR A 129 -5.02 -4.27 -15.62
C THR A 129 -5.18 -2.82 -16.04
N GLU A 130 -6.25 -2.54 -16.79
CA GLU A 130 -6.56 -1.22 -17.31
C GLU A 130 -8.05 -0.91 -17.19
N PHE A 131 -8.35 0.39 -17.09
CA PHE A 131 -9.71 0.90 -17.17
C PHE A 131 -9.73 2.02 -18.18
N ASN A 132 -10.57 1.88 -19.22
CA ASN A 132 -10.68 2.84 -20.31
C ASN A 132 -9.32 3.18 -20.96
N GLY A 133 -8.46 2.17 -21.14
CA GLY A 133 -7.11 2.31 -21.71
C GLY A 133 -6.03 2.88 -20.76
N GLN A 134 -6.38 3.24 -19.53
CA GLN A 134 -5.41 3.68 -18.52
C GLN A 134 -4.98 2.52 -17.63
N LYS A 135 -3.67 2.31 -17.51
CA LYS A 135 -3.09 1.28 -16.64
C LYS A 135 -3.22 1.66 -15.17
N LEU A 136 -3.71 0.75 -14.35
CA LEU A 136 -4.04 1.06 -12.95
C LEU A 136 -2.94 0.66 -11.95
N LEU A 137 -2.13 -0.34 -12.29
CA LEU A 137 -1.24 -1.03 -11.34
C LEU A 137 0.25 -1.02 -11.74
N ASP A 138 0.61 -0.40 -12.85
CA ASP A 138 2.00 -0.36 -13.35
C ASP A 138 2.78 0.90 -12.90
N GLY A 139 2.11 1.79 -12.17
CA GLY A 139 2.63 3.06 -11.67
C GLY A 139 2.57 4.23 -12.67
N THR A 140 2.09 4.03 -13.89
CA THR A 140 2.03 5.10 -14.92
C THR A 140 0.85 6.05 -14.72
N SER A 141 -0.24 5.59 -14.11
CA SER A 141 -1.45 6.39 -13.87
C SER A 141 -1.26 7.51 -12.85
N GLY A 142 -0.26 7.43 -11.97
CA GLY A 142 -0.02 8.43 -10.94
C GLY A 142 -1.24 8.63 -10.02
N THR A 143 -1.63 9.89 -9.83
CA THR A 143 -2.86 10.25 -9.08
C THR A 143 -3.98 10.60 -10.05
N LEU A 144 -5.05 9.81 -10.02
CA LEU A 144 -6.25 10.03 -10.83
C LEU A 144 -7.23 10.93 -10.07
N THR A 145 -7.77 11.95 -10.72
CA THR A 145 -8.68 12.92 -10.10
C THR A 145 -10.08 12.79 -10.68
N PHE A 146 -11.07 12.53 -9.84
CA PHE A 146 -12.47 12.41 -10.22
C PHE A 146 -13.24 13.64 -9.76
N GLN A 147 -13.83 14.38 -10.70
CA GLN A 147 -14.72 15.49 -10.39
C GLN A 147 -16.09 14.94 -9.94
N VAL A 148 -16.38 15.07 -8.64
CA VAL A 148 -17.56 14.51 -7.98
C VAL A 148 -18.47 15.59 -7.38
N GLY A 149 -18.39 16.81 -7.91
CA GLY A 149 -19.30 17.89 -7.55
C GLY A 149 -19.59 18.83 -8.72
N ALA A 150 -20.58 19.70 -8.53
CA ALA A 150 -21.02 20.63 -9.56
C ALA A 150 -20.08 21.85 -9.73
N ASN A 151 -19.25 22.15 -8.73
CA ASN A 151 -18.33 23.28 -8.74
C ASN A 151 -16.88 22.82 -8.92
N ALA A 152 -16.03 23.69 -9.47
CA ALA A 152 -14.60 23.40 -9.65
C ALA A 152 -13.93 22.92 -8.35
N ASN A 153 -12.98 21.99 -8.48
CA ASN A 153 -12.15 21.43 -7.40
C ASN A 153 -12.89 20.58 -6.35
N GLN A 154 -14.15 20.21 -6.60
CA GLN A 154 -14.86 19.20 -5.80
C GLN A 154 -14.47 17.80 -6.28
N THR A 155 -13.27 17.35 -5.91
CA THR A 155 -12.69 16.12 -6.44
C THR A 155 -12.41 15.06 -5.38
N ILE A 156 -12.40 13.81 -5.81
CA ILE A 156 -11.81 12.69 -5.09
C ILE A 156 -10.58 12.22 -5.86
N GLN A 157 -9.48 12.08 -5.15
CA GLN A 157 -8.22 11.60 -5.72
C GLN A 157 -8.06 10.12 -5.41
N ALA A 158 -7.65 9.35 -6.42
CA ALA A 158 -7.31 7.94 -6.31
C ALA A 158 -5.84 7.77 -6.68
N SER A 159 -5.03 7.31 -5.74
CA SER A 159 -3.62 6.99 -5.97
C SER A 159 -3.45 5.47 -6.08
N GLY A 160 -2.92 5.02 -7.21
CA GLY A 160 -2.44 3.65 -7.38
C GLY A 160 -0.96 3.55 -7.01
N SER A 161 -0.57 2.50 -6.29
CA SER A 161 0.85 2.15 -6.13
C SER A 161 1.35 1.36 -7.35
N ASN A 162 2.67 1.35 -7.55
CA ASN A 162 3.29 0.55 -8.60
C ASN A 162 3.46 -0.92 -8.13
N PHE A 163 2.72 -1.84 -8.75
CA PHE A 163 2.74 -3.27 -8.47
C PHE A 163 3.45 -4.08 -9.55
N ARG A 164 4.35 -3.49 -10.33
CA ARG A 164 5.30 -4.26 -11.13
C ARG A 164 6.20 -5.05 -10.21
N THR A 165 6.47 -6.32 -10.52
CA THR A 165 7.22 -7.23 -9.63
C THR A 165 8.64 -6.75 -9.29
N SER A 166 9.17 -5.79 -10.04
CA SER A 166 10.46 -5.12 -9.78
C SER A 166 10.40 -3.99 -8.73
N ASN A 167 9.22 -3.52 -8.34
CA ASN A 167 9.05 -2.27 -7.56
C ASN A 167 8.46 -2.47 -6.17
N TYR A 168 8.07 -3.69 -5.81
CA TYR A 168 7.61 -4.04 -4.47
C TYR A 168 8.22 -5.36 -4.02
N GLY A 169 8.22 -5.56 -2.70
CA GLY A 169 8.86 -6.70 -2.05
C GLY A 169 9.28 -6.32 -0.64
N ASN A 170 10.37 -6.91 -0.17
CA ASN A 170 10.87 -6.68 1.18
C ASN A 170 12.10 -5.78 1.16
N ASN A 171 12.05 -4.67 1.89
CA ASN A 171 13.22 -3.84 2.13
C ASN A 171 14.02 -4.48 3.24
N ASN A 172 15.30 -4.74 3.00
CA ASN A 172 16.16 -5.35 3.99
C ASN A 172 17.51 -4.64 4.11
N LEU A 173 18.00 -4.60 5.34
CA LEU A 173 19.37 -4.27 5.66
C LEU A 173 19.93 -5.41 6.51
N SER A 174 20.91 -6.11 5.99
CA SER A 174 21.60 -7.17 6.71
C SER A 174 23.02 -6.71 6.98
N VAL A 175 23.42 -6.73 8.24
CA VAL A 175 24.78 -6.40 8.65
C VAL A 175 25.33 -7.55 9.47
N ALA A 176 26.54 -7.97 9.13
CA ALA A 176 27.29 -8.90 9.94
C ALA A 176 28.02 -8.12 11.03
N GLY A 177 27.90 -8.58 12.28
CA GLY A 177 28.72 -8.07 13.35
C GLY A 177 30.21 -8.28 13.05
N PRO A 178 31.09 -7.49 13.66
CA PRO A 178 32.53 -7.63 13.48
C PRO A 178 33.03 -9.01 13.95
N VAL A 179 33.96 -9.58 13.19
CA VAL A 179 34.67 -10.82 13.54
C VAL A 179 36.03 -10.42 14.10
N ALA A 180 36.40 -10.94 15.27
CA ALA A 180 37.74 -10.71 15.83
C ALA A 180 38.41 -12.02 16.23
N GLY A 181 39.69 -12.12 15.88
CA GLY A 181 40.62 -13.01 16.58
C GLY A 181 41.08 -12.33 17.87
N ASN A 182 41.08 -13.07 18.98
CA ASN A 182 41.70 -12.66 20.24
C ASN A 182 41.09 -11.42 20.94
N ALA A 183 39.75 -11.29 20.94
CA ALA A 183 39.03 -10.24 21.69
C ALA A 183 37.68 -10.73 22.27
N THR A 184 37.25 -10.13 23.39
CA THR A 184 35.99 -10.41 24.10
C THR A 184 34.94 -9.33 23.78
N SER A 185 34.25 -9.51 22.65
CA SER A 185 33.16 -8.66 22.11
C SER A 185 33.55 -7.24 21.66
N LEU A 186 33.06 -6.84 20.49
CA LEU A 186 33.39 -5.57 19.82
C LEU A 186 32.25 -4.54 19.86
N VAL A 187 31.08 -4.91 20.41
CA VAL A 187 29.93 -3.99 20.48
C VAL A 187 30.13 -3.04 21.65
N ALA A 188 30.26 -1.75 21.35
CA ALA A 188 30.35 -0.67 22.34
C ALA A 188 28.95 -0.17 22.73
N ALA A 189 28.81 0.38 23.93
CA ALA A 189 27.56 0.97 24.40
C ALA A 189 27.28 2.31 23.68
N LYS A 190 26.46 2.28 22.62
CA LYS A 190 26.16 3.42 21.75
C LYS A 190 24.74 3.34 21.21
N ALA A 191 24.27 4.47 20.70
CA ALA A 191 22.94 4.60 20.13
C ALA A 191 22.87 4.05 18.70
N ILE A 192 21.86 3.23 18.43
CA ILE A 192 21.43 2.77 17.11
C ILE A 192 20.06 3.42 16.84
N ALA A 193 20.01 4.36 15.92
CA ALA A 193 18.78 4.99 15.49
C ALA A 193 18.22 4.25 14.26
N VAL A 194 16.98 3.78 14.36
CA VAL A 194 16.25 3.13 13.26
C VAL A 194 15.15 4.08 12.80
N SER A 195 15.21 4.48 11.53
CA SER A 195 14.22 5.37 10.91
C SER A 195 13.47 4.62 9.82
N GLY A 196 12.20 4.32 10.07
CA GLY A 196 11.33 3.61 9.13
C GLY A 196 10.12 4.44 8.70
N SER A 197 9.13 3.79 8.11
CA SER A 197 7.92 4.44 7.57
C SER A 197 7.03 5.07 8.64
N GLN A 198 7.07 4.54 9.86
CA GLN A 198 6.21 4.96 10.98
C GLN A 198 6.86 6.08 11.83
N GLY A 199 8.17 6.29 11.70
CA GLY A 199 8.93 7.21 12.53
C GLY A 199 10.37 6.75 12.78
N SER A 200 11.04 7.46 13.69
CA SER A 200 12.42 7.17 14.11
C SER A 200 12.46 6.86 15.59
N ALA A 201 13.19 5.81 15.97
CA ALA A 201 13.39 5.44 17.36
C ALA A 201 14.83 4.94 17.58
N THR A 202 15.31 5.05 18.81
CA THR A 202 16.71 4.74 19.15
C THR A 202 16.78 3.62 20.17
N TYR A 203 17.53 2.56 19.84
CA TYR A 203 17.98 1.54 20.77
C TYR A 203 19.39 1.90 21.24
N THR A 204 19.69 1.82 22.53
CA THR A 204 21.06 1.99 23.03
C THR A 204 21.63 0.62 23.36
N THR A 205 22.70 0.23 22.67
CA THR A 205 23.41 -1.03 22.96
C THR A 205 24.11 -0.94 24.30
N VAL A 206 24.33 -2.10 24.91
CA VAL A 206 25.26 -2.27 26.03
C VAL A 206 26.55 -2.88 25.50
N ALA A 207 27.67 -2.63 26.20
CA ALA A 207 28.94 -3.24 25.85
C ALA A 207 28.82 -4.77 25.96
N GLY A 208 29.16 -5.49 24.89
CA GLY A 208 29.03 -6.94 24.87
C GLY A 208 27.70 -7.49 24.34
N ASP A 209 26.78 -6.63 23.89
CA ASP A 209 25.51 -7.06 23.31
C ASP A 209 25.71 -8.04 22.14
N THR A 210 25.01 -9.17 22.18
CA THR A 210 24.97 -10.15 21.08
C THR A 210 23.97 -9.69 20.00
N ALA A 211 24.11 -10.21 18.78
CA ALA A 211 23.13 -9.94 17.71
C ALA A 211 21.67 -10.25 18.13
N LYS A 212 21.46 -11.26 18.97
CA LYS A 212 20.16 -11.58 19.58
C LYS A 212 19.59 -10.42 20.38
N SER A 213 20.38 -9.88 21.32
CA SER A 213 19.95 -8.78 22.19
C SER A 213 19.65 -7.51 21.39
N ILE A 214 20.47 -7.21 20.37
CA ILE A 214 20.26 -6.09 19.46
C ILE A 214 18.98 -6.28 18.65
N ALA A 215 18.74 -7.46 18.08
CA ALA A 215 17.52 -7.73 17.32
C ALA A 215 16.26 -7.65 18.21
N GLN A 216 16.33 -8.13 19.46
CA GLN A 216 15.24 -7.97 20.43
C GLN A 216 15.00 -6.49 20.76
N GLY A 217 16.07 -5.73 21.00
CA GLY A 217 16.02 -4.29 21.23
C GLY A 217 15.35 -3.54 20.09
N ILE A 218 15.68 -3.85 18.84
CA ILE A 218 15.07 -3.27 17.64
C ILE A 218 13.60 -3.71 17.50
N ASN A 219 13.28 -4.99 17.73
CA ASN A 219 11.90 -5.48 17.65
C ASN A 219 10.96 -4.81 18.67
N ASN A 220 11.46 -4.42 19.85
CA ASN A 220 10.68 -3.65 20.81
C ASN A 220 10.31 -2.25 20.29
N LEU A 221 11.04 -1.73 19.31
CA LEU A 221 10.78 -0.45 18.65
C LEU A 221 9.90 -0.59 17.38
N SER A 222 9.57 -1.82 16.96
CA SER A 222 8.86 -2.10 15.69
C SER A 222 7.52 -1.37 15.56
N SER A 223 6.80 -1.15 16.67
CA SER A 223 5.54 -0.38 16.66
C SER A 223 5.71 1.10 16.30
N GLN A 224 6.90 1.67 16.53
CA GLN A 224 7.23 3.07 16.24
C GLN A 224 7.96 3.26 14.92
N THR A 225 8.70 2.24 14.46
CA THR A 225 9.53 2.32 13.25
C THR A 225 8.94 1.57 12.06
N GLY A 226 8.18 0.49 12.30
CA GLY A 226 7.73 -0.43 11.25
C GLY A 226 8.82 -1.38 10.74
N VAL A 227 9.90 -1.55 11.50
CA VAL A 227 11.06 -2.40 11.13
C VAL A 227 11.19 -3.57 12.09
N ASN A 228 11.29 -4.77 11.54
CA ASN A 228 11.48 -6.01 12.30
C ASN A 228 12.92 -6.50 12.14
N ALA A 229 13.48 -7.12 13.17
CA ALA A 229 14.84 -7.64 13.17
C ALA A 229 14.89 -9.15 13.45
N THR A 230 15.77 -9.85 12.77
CA THR A 230 16.11 -11.25 13.00
C THR A 230 17.61 -11.38 13.18
N ALA A 231 18.05 -12.22 14.11
CA ALA A 231 19.46 -12.46 14.38
C ALA A 231 19.84 -13.90 14.05
N LYS A 232 21.06 -14.10 13.55
CA LYS A 232 21.65 -15.42 13.31
C LYS A 232 23.16 -15.33 13.34
N THR A 233 23.81 -16.29 13.99
CA THR A 233 25.28 -16.36 14.01
C THR A 233 25.73 -17.57 13.22
N GLU A 234 26.64 -17.36 12.28
CA GLU A 234 27.26 -18.42 11.49
C GLU A 234 28.78 -18.25 11.54
N ALA A 235 29.50 -19.35 11.80
CA ALA A 235 30.96 -19.40 11.85
C ALA A 235 31.47 -20.60 11.04
N ASN A 236 32.48 -20.43 10.20
CA ASN A 236 33.14 -21.52 9.49
C ASN A 236 34.41 -21.94 10.23
N LEU A 237 34.47 -23.19 10.66
CA LEU A 237 35.65 -23.84 11.19
C LEU A 237 36.38 -24.57 10.06
N SER A 238 37.52 -24.03 9.65
CA SER A 238 38.30 -24.47 8.48
C SER A 238 39.77 -24.65 8.83
N GLY A 239 40.62 -24.98 7.85
CA GLY A 239 42.06 -25.14 8.10
C GLY A 239 42.45 -26.37 8.92
N LEU A 240 41.52 -27.31 9.14
CA LEU A 240 41.83 -28.55 9.85
C LEU A 240 42.75 -29.44 9.00
N VAL A 241 43.76 -30.00 9.65
CA VAL A 241 44.70 -30.98 9.10
C VAL A 241 44.15 -32.40 9.27
N ALA A 242 44.40 -33.27 8.28
CA ALA A 242 44.01 -34.68 8.28
C ALA A 242 44.71 -35.49 9.38
N ASN A 243 44.05 -36.55 9.87
CA ASN A 243 44.55 -37.46 10.91
C ASN A 243 45.02 -36.75 12.20
N LYS A 244 44.30 -35.70 12.61
CA LYS A 244 44.58 -34.95 13.85
C LYS A 244 43.38 -34.96 14.77
N SER A 245 43.66 -34.92 16.07
CA SER A 245 42.65 -34.77 17.12
C SER A 245 42.54 -33.32 17.55
N TYR A 246 41.32 -32.84 17.65
CA TYR A 246 40.99 -31.48 18.08
C TYR A 246 40.18 -31.52 19.36
N ALA A 247 40.38 -30.51 20.19
CA ALA A 247 39.53 -30.20 21.34
C ALA A 247 39.21 -28.70 21.30
N VAL A 248 37.94 -28.38 21.12
CA VAL A 248 37.44 -27.02 20.97
C VAL A 248 36.49 -26.73 22.12
N ASP A 249 36.79 -25.72 22.91
CA ASP A 249 35.89 -25.26 23.97
C ASP A 249 34.93 -24.22 23.38
N VAL A 250 33.63 -24.52 23.40
CA VAL A 250 32.57 -23.74 22.75
C VAL A 250 31.74 -22.98 23.79
N VAL A 251 31.56 -21.68 23.58
CA VAL A 251 30.67 -20.80 24.35
C VAL A 251 29.73 -20.09 23.38
N SER A 252 28.42 -20.22 23.61
CA SER A 252 27.40 -19.50 22.85
C SER A 252 26.15 -19.27 23.72
N ASP A 253 25.11 -20.13 23.65
CA ASP A 253 23.95 -20.03 24.56
C ASP A 253 24.32 -20.45 26.00
N ASN A 254 25.32 -21.31 26.13
CA ASN A 254 25.91 -21.72 27.39
C ASN A 254 26.86 -20.64 27.92
N GLY A 255 26.54 -20.03 29.06
CA GLY A 255 27.46 -19.09 29.73
C GLY A 255 28.79 -19.69 30.22
N THR A 256 28.96 -21.02 30.12
CA THR A 256 30.19 -21.75 30.49
C THR A 256 30.66 -22.63 29.34
N ALA A 257 31.98 -22.69 29.09
CA ALA A 257 32.56 -23.45 27.99
C ALA A 257 32.24 -24.95 28.05
N VAL A 258 31.84 -25.52 26.90
CA VAL A 258 31.63 -26.96 26.70
C VAL A 258 32.69 -27.47 25.73
N ARG A 259 33.46 -28.47 26.16
CA ARG A 259 34.50 -29.09 25.32
C ARG A 259 33.89 -30.03 24.29
N VAL A 260 34.23 -29.80 23.03
CA VAL A 260 33.91 -30.67 21.89
C VAL A 260 35.22 -31.27 21.40
N SER A 261 35.33 -32.60 21.44
CA SER A 261 36.52 -33.31 20.99
C SER A 261 36.19 -34.23 19.82
N PHE A 262 37.05 -34.23 18.80
CA PHE A 262 36.86 -35.02 17.59
C PHE A 262 38.19 -35.30 16.88
N SER A 263 38.18 -36.28 15.98
CA SER A 263 39.26 -36.56 15.04
C SER A 263 38.87 -36.17 13.62
N THR A 264 39.85 -35.81 12.80
CA THR A 264 39.66 -35.67 11.35
C THR A 264 40.06 -36.95 10.63
N GLY A 265 39.33 -37.27 9.55
CA GLY A 265 39.63 -38.40 8.68
C GLY A 265 40.94 -38.25 7.88
N ALA A 266 41.15 -39.20 6.95
CA ALA A 266 42.34 -39.25 6.09
C ALA A 266 42.41 -38.07 5.10
N THR A 267 41.26 -37.52 4.73
CA THR A 267 41.09 -36.25 3.99
C THR A 267 40.22 -35.31 4.82
N VAL A 268 40.09 -34.04 4.41
CA VAL A 268 39.27 -33.03 5.12
C VAL A 268 38.40 -32.25 4.13
N THR A 269 38.02 -32.90 3.03
CA THR A 269 37.42 -32.26 1.86
C THR A 269 35.95 -32.61 1.67
N SER A 270 35.42 -33.55 2.45
CA SER A 270 34.06 -34.06 2.30
C SER A 270 33.30 -34.15 3.63
N SER A 271 31.96 -34.21 3.55
CA SER A 271 31.08 -34.39 4.71
C SER A 271 31.40 -35.68 5.49
N ASN A 272 31.81 -36.74 4.79
CA ASN A 272 32.14 -38.02 5.43
C ASN A 272 33.39 -37.91 6.31
N ASP A 273 34.39 -37.15 5.86
CA ASP A 273 35.67 -36.97 6.56
C ASP A 273 35.54 -36.16 7.86
N LEU A 274 34.54 -35.27 7.91
CA LEU A 274 34.25 -34.37 9.02
C LEU A 274 33.03 -34.82 9.83
N SER A 275 32.50 -36.01 9.57
CA SER A 275 31.28 -36.53 10.20
C SER A 275 31.41 -36.68 11.71
N GLU A 276 32.56 -37.11 12.22
CA GLU A 276 32.83 -37.17 13.67
C GLU A 276 32.76 -35.79 14.31
N ALA A 277 33.36 -34.79 13.68
CA ALA A 277 33.34 -33.42 14.16
C ALA A 277 31.92 -32.86 14.16
N ILE A 278 31.17 -33.04 13.06
CA ILE A 278 29.77 -32.63 12.93
C ILE A 278 28.91 -33.27 14.03
N ASN A 279 29.06 -34.58 14.25
CA ASN A 279 28.34 -35.30 15.30
C ASN A 279 28.73 -34.82 16.70
N ALA A 280 30.01 -34.53 16.96
CA ALA A 280 30.48 -34.04 18.25
C ALA A 280 29.89 -32.66 18.59
N PHE A 281 29.87 -31.72 17.62
CA PHE A 281 29.21 -30.43 17.82
C PHE A 281 27.70 -30.58 17.99
N ASN A 282 27.04 -31.41 17.16
CA ASN A 282 25.60 -31.63 17.25
C ASN A 282 25.17 -32.33 18.56
N ALA A 283 26.02 -33.20 19.13
CA ALA A 283 25.79 -33.78 20.45
C ALA A 283 25.85 -32.73 21.58
N ALA A 284 26.69 -31.70 21.43
CA ALA A 284 26.79 -30.60 22.38
C ALA A 284 25.72 -29.50 22.18
N SER A 285 25.01 -29.51 21.04
CA SER A 285 24.04 -28.47 20.64
C SER A 285 22.94 -28.20 21.66
N GLY A 286 22.50 -29.22 22.41
CA GLY A 286 21.49 -29.04 23.46
C GLY A 286 21.93 -28.14 24.63
N LYS A 287 23.24 -27.95 24.82
CA LYS A 287 23.81 -27.01 25.80
C LYS A 287 24.29 -25.73 25.14
N THR A 288 24.97 -25.84 24.00
CA THR A 288 25.62 -24.70 23.35
C THR A 288 24.69 -23.89 22.45
N GLY A 289 23.58 -24.47 21.98
CA GLY A 289 22.72 -23.87 20.95
C GLY A 289 23.35 -23.86 19.55
N VAL A 290 24.54 -24.44 19.38
CA VAL A 290 25.30 -24.44 18.12
C VAL A 290 25.10 -25.77 17.40
N THR A 291 24.62 -25.71 16.17
CA THR A 291 24.52 -26.87 15.26
C THR A 291 25.63 -26.82 14.22
N ALA A 292 26.12 -27.97 13.78
CA ALA A 292 27.17 -28.11 12.78
C ALA A 292 26.67 -28.80 11.50
N GLU A 293 27.12 -28.30 10.35
CA GLU A 293 26.97 -28.91 9.04
C GLU A 293 28.26 -28.78 8.22
N PHE A 294 28.43 -29.59 7.18
CA PHE A 294 29.56 -29.44 6.25
C PHE A 294 29.34 -28.23 5.33
N ASP A 295 30.34 -27.36 5.21
CA ASP A 295 30.28 -26.26 4.25
C ASP A 295 30.77 -26.71 2.87
N SER A 296 29.83 -26.93 1.94
CA SER A 296 30.15 -27.31 0.56
C SER A 296 30.74 -26.17 -0.29
N LYS A 297 30.64 -24.91 0.15
CA LYS A 297 31.10 -23.73 -0.58
C LYS A 297 32.51 -23.31 -0.19
N TYR A 298 32.81 -23.29 1.12
CA TYR A 298 34.12 -22.85 1.63
C TYR A 298 34.98 -23.98 2.18
N GLY A 299 34.43 -25.19 2.28
CA GLY A 299 35.08 -26.31 2.97
C GLY A 299 35.10 -26.10 4.48
N GLY A 300 35.20 -27.20 5.23
CA GLY A 300 35.18 -27.18 6.69
C GLY A 300 33.79 -27.39 7.29
N ILE A 301 33.63 -26.93 8.52
CA ILE A 301 32.42 -27.14 9.34
C ILE A 301 31.76 -25.79 9.56
N LYS A 302 30.54 -25.65 9.06
CA LYS A 302 29.68 -24.51 9.32
C LYS A 302 28.95 -24.71 10.65
N LEU A 303 29.25 -23.84 11.60
CA LEU A 303 28.61 -23.74 12.90
C LEU A 303 27.53 -22.66 12.83
N THR A 304 26.33 -22.97 13.31
CA THR A 304 25.19 -22.06 13.30
C THR A 304 24.54 -21.98 14.67
N ASN A 305 24.33 -20.77 15.17
CA ASN A 305 23.41 -20.49 16.27
C ASN A 305 22.19 -19.75 15.71
N ALA A 306 21.03 -20.42 15.73
CA ALA A 306 19.79 -19.89 15.17
C ALA A 306 19.19 -18.73 16.00
N THR A 307 19.58 -18.61 17.27
CA THR A 307 19.07 -17.53 18.14
C THR A 307 19.83 -16.23 17.98
N GLY A 308 21.00 -16.26 17.32
CA GLY A 308 21.85 -15.09 17.10
C GLY A 308 22.74 -14.73 18.29
N ASN A 309 22.98 -15.66 19.21
CA ASN A 309 24.03 -15.51 20.21
C ASN A 309 25.40 -15.73 19.57
N ASP A 310 26.41 -15.07 20.12
CA ASP A 310 27.77 -15.12 19.57
C ASP A 310 28.35 -16.53 19.71
N ILE A 311 29.25 -16.91 18.81
CA ILE A 311 29.94 -18.20 18.86
C ILE A 311 31.40 -17.90 19.21
N SER A 312 31.81 -18.30 20.41
CA SER A 312 33.19 -18.27 20.84
C SER A 312 33.78 -19.68 20.83
N LEU A 313 34.95 -19.80 20.22
CA LEU A 313 35.67 -21.06 20.03
C LEU A 313 37.07 -20.87 20.59
N THR A 314 37.42 -21.66 21.59
CA THR A 314 38.78 -21.68 22.15
C THR A 314 39.49 -22.95 21.72
N ASN A 315 40.67 -22.83 21.11
CA ASN A 315 41.48 -23.98 20.77
C ASN A 315 42.16 -24.55 22.02
N SER A 316 41.71 -25.73 22.43
CA SER A 316 42.25 -26.51 23.56
C SER A 316 42.91 -27.81 23.07
N SER A 317 43.27 -27.88 21.79
CA SER A 317 43.91 -29.03 21.15
C SER A 317 45.39 -29.14 21.50
N ALA A 318 45.99 -30.30 21.24
CA ALA A 318 47.43 -30.49 21.38
C ALA A 318 48.21 -29.65 20.34
N ALA A 319 49.48 -29.36 20.62
CA ALA A 319 50.35 -28.58 19.73
C ALA A 319 50.37 -29.15 18.29
N GLY A 320 50.17 -28.27 17.30
CA GLY A 320 50.12 -28.65 15.88
C GLY A 320 48.76 -29.13 15.38
N ALA A 321 47.69 -28.95 16.16
CA ALA A 321 46.29 -29.10 15.76
C ALA A 321 45.61 -27.72 15.68
N ASP A 322 45.98 -26.97 14.65
CA ASP A 322 45.45 -25.64 14.38
C ASP A 322 44.20 -25.72 13.52
N PHE A 323 43.28 -24.80 13.78
CA PHE A 323 42.11 -24.57 12.96
C PHE A 323 41.92 -23.08 12.79
N ASN A 324 41.34 -22.68 11.66
CA ASN A 324 40.92 -21.33 11.38
C ASN A 324 39.43 -21.18 11.63
N THR A 325 39.01 -20.02 12.12
CA THR A 325 37.60 -19.67 12.27
C THR A 325 37.32 -18.40 11.49
N ALA A 326 36.27 -18.43 10.70
CA ALA A 326 35.79 -17.25 10.02
C ALA A 326 34.33 -16.98 10.37
N GLY A 327 33.96 -15.71 10.53
CA GLY A 327 32.55 -15.35 10.48
C GLY A 327 32.06 -15.32 9.05
N TYR A 328 30.82 -15.74 8.83
CA TYR A 328 30.16 -15.48 7.55
C TYR A 328 29.75 -14.00 7.53
N THR A 329 30.45 -13.17 6.76
CA THR A 329 30.01 -11.78 6.55
C THR A 329 28.97 -11.73 5.45
N VAL A 330 27.94 -10.92 5.60
CA VAL A 330 26.93 -10.74 4.56
C VAL A 330 27.47 -9.73 3.54
N ALA A 331 28.02 -10.19 2.42
CA ALA A 331 28.37 -9.29 1.32
C ALA A 331 27.12 -9.07 0.45
N GLY A 332 26.50 -7.91 0.64
CA GLY A 332 25.36 -7.45 -0.17
C GLY A 332 24.02 -8.08 0.18
N SER A 333 22.97 -7.53 -0.42
CA SER A 333 21.56 -7.93 -0.25
C SER A 333 21.27 -9.40 -0.58
N ASP A 334 22.14 -10.02 -1.36
CA ASP A 334 21.98 -11.35 -1.93
C ASP A 334 22.40 -12.46 -0.97
N GLY A 335 22.95 -12.12 0.20
CA GLY A 335 23.41 -13.11 1.19
C GLY A 335 24.56 -13.98 0.66
N THR A 336 25.36 -13.46 -0.27
CA THR A 336 26.62 -14.09 -0.64
C THR A 336 27.55 -13.89 0.54
N ALA A 337 27.73 -14.93 1.36
CA ALA A 337 28.64 -14.84 2.48
C ALA A 337 30.05 -14.53 1.97
N ALA A 338 30.67 -13.41 2.36
CA ALA A 338 32.11 -13.24 2.18
C ALA A 338 32.79 -13.77 3.44
N ASN A 339 33.84 -14.56 3.25
CA ASN A 339 34.61 -15.13 4.33
C ASN A 339 35.65 -14.07 4.77
N ALA A 340 35.35 -13.31 5.83
CA ALA A 340 36.37 -12.50 6.50
C ALA A 340 37.05 -13.40 7.52
N ALA A 341 38.09 -14.11 7.05
CA ALA A 341 38.84 -15.05 7.86
C ALA A 341 39.65 -14.31 8.95
N ALA A 342 39.47 -14.73 10.20
CA ALA A 342 40.42 -14.45 11.26
C ALA A 342 41.23 -15.74 11.49
N ALA A 343 42.41 -15.83 10.88
CA ALA A 343 43.30 -16.97 11.08
C ALA A 343 43.67 -17.07 12.57
N LEU A 344 43.26 -18.17 13.21
CA LEU A 344 43.78 -18.60 14.50
C LEU A 344 45.01 -19.49 14.24
N THR A 345 46.12 -19.27 14.94
CA THR A 345 47.34 -20.07 14.76
C THR A 345 47.81 -20.70 16.08
N ALA A 346 48.50 -21.84 16.04
CA ALA A 346 49.10 -22.49 17.23
C ALA A 346 50.00 -21.56 18.03
N ALA A 347 50.60 -20.56 17.37
CA ALA A 347 51.51 -19.62 18.00
C ALA A 347 50.83 -18.82 19.14
N ASP A 348 49.50 -18.73 19.11
CA ASP A 348 48.70 -18.04 20.11
C ASP A 348 48.61 -18.89 21.40
N ALA A 349 48.61 -20.23 21.28
CA ALA A 349 48.64 -21.16 22.40
C ALA A 349 50.04 -21.26 23.08
N ALA A 350 51.12 -20.97 22.35
CA ALA A 350 52.48 -20.99 22.91
C ALA A 350 52.76 -19.84 23.90
N ALA A 351 51.91 -18.81 23.92
CA ALA A 351 51.97 -17.68 24.86
C ALA A 351 51.17 -17.87 26.16
N GLY A 352 50.60 -19.06 26.40
CA GLY A 352 49.86 -19.35 27.64
C GLY A 352 48.43 -18.80 27.70
N ALA A 353 47.86 -18.37 26.57
CA ALA A 353 46.45 -18.03 26.43
C ALA A 353 45.89 -18.82 25.24
N GLY A 354 45.03 -19.82 25.48
CA GLY A 354 44.42 -20.62 24.40
C GLY A 354 43.79 -19.72 23.35
N GLY A 355 44.10 -19.94 22.06
CA GLY A 355 43.62 -19.09 20.98
C GLY A 355 42.10 -19.06 20.96
N VAL A 356 41.49 -17.91 21.28
CA VAL A 356 40.04 -17.69 21.26
C VAL A 356 39.66 -16.95 19.99
N SER A 357 38.70 -17.49 19.25
CA SER A 357 37.96 -16.77 18.23
C SER A 357 36.58 -16.42 18.71
N PHE A 358 36.14 -15.23 18.32
CA PHE A 358 34.84 -14.70 18.63
C PHE A 358 34.15 -14.30 17.33
N VAL A 359 33.06 -15.00 16.99
CA VAL A 359 32.22 -14.69 15.84
C VAL A 359 30.92 -14.08 16.35
N ASN A 360 30.75 -12.79 16.07
CA ASN A 360 29.50 -12.10 16.37
C ASN A 360 28.42 -12.46 15.34
N GLY A 361 27.16 -12.40 15.77
CA GLY A 361 26.03 -12.68 14.89
C GLY A 361 25.79 -11.62 13.82
N THR A 362 24.96 -11.99 12.86
CA THR A 362 24.37 -11.10 11.86
C THR A 362 23.01 -10.64 12.35
N VAL A 363 22.68 -9.37 12.18
CA VAL A 363 21.31 -8.86 12.34
C VAL A 363 20.79 -8.46 10.96
N ARG A 364 19.63 -9.00 10.63
CA ARG A 364 18.87 -8.64 9.43
C ARG A 364 17.61 -7.90 9.84
N LEU A 365 17.47 -6.69 9.33
CA LEU A 365 16.28 -5.87 9.44
C LEU A 365 15.45 -6.04 8.17
N ASP A 366 14.13 -6.13 8.34
CA ASP A 366 13.16 -6.31 7.27
C ASP A 366 11.97 -5.35 7.48
N SER A 367 11.43 -4.79 6.40
CA SER A 367 10.24 -3.92 6.39
C SER A 367 9.58 -3.92 5.00
N ASP A 368 8.28 -3.63 4.93
CA ASP A 368 7.55 -3.46 3.67
C ASP A 368 7.86 -2.12 2.98
N LYS A 369 8.50 -1.18 3.69
CA LYS A 369 8.91 0.14 3.18
C LYS A 369 10.41 0.39 3.38
N SER A 370 10.96 1.37 2.66
CA SER A 370 12.37 1.74 2.81
C SER A 370 12.63 2.31 4.20
N PHE A 371 13.77 1.97 4.78
CA PHE A 371 14.21 2.46 6.09
C PHE A 371 15.72 2.72 6.08
N SER A 372 16.21 3.39 7.12
CA SER A 372 17.65 3.56 7.36
C SER A 372 17.99 3.29 8.82
N VAL A 373 19.23 2.89 9.04
CA VAL A 373 19.82 2.72 10.35
C VAL A 373 21.04 3.62 10.43
N THR A 374 21.15 4.39 11.51
CA THR A 374 22.33 5.17 11.84
C THR A 374 22.92 4.64 13.14
N ASP A 375 24.21 4.33 13.10
CA ASP A 375 24.94 3.82 14.26
C ASP A 375 25.93 4.88 14.74
N ALA A 376 25.80 5.29 16.00
CA ALA A 376 26.66 6.27 16.65
C ALA A 376 28.03 5.70 17.07
N GLY A 377 28.49 4.64 16.38
CA GLY A 377 29.78 4.00 16.61
C GLY A 377 29.73 2.83 17.60
N SER A 378 28.62 2.09 17.65
CA SER A 378 28.53 0.82 18.40
C SER A 378 29.49 -0.24 17.86
N GLY A 379 29.94 -0.09 16.61
CA GLY A 379 30.83 -1.03 15.93
C GLY A 379 30.08 -2.20 15.27
N PHE A 380 28.77 -2.34 15.51
CA PHE A 380 27.96 -3.41 14.94
C PHE A 380 27.44 -3.09 13.54
N PHE A 381 26.85 -1.90 13.35
CA PHE A 381 26.32 -1.45 12.04
C PHE A 381 27.31 -0.56 11.27
N GLY A 382 28.55 -0.42 11.75
CA GLY A 382 29.54 0.48 11.18
C GLY A 382 29.08 1.95 11.26
N ALA A 383 29.04 2.65 10.12
CA ALA A 383 28.51 4.00 10.02
C ALA A 383 26.98 4.07 9.85
N GLY A 384 26.29 2.92 9.84
CA GLY A 384 24.90 2.81 9.44
C GLY A 384 24.72 2.54 7.93
N GLY A 385 23.47 2.38 7.50
CA GLY A 385 23.12 2.04 6.12
C GLY A 385 21.63 2.19 5.81
N SER A 386 21.31 2.28 4.52
CA SER A 386 19.93 2.30 4.03
C SER A 386 19.49 0.91 3.59
N SER A 387 18.19 0.63 3.72
CA SER A 387 17.61 -0.61 3.25
C SER A 387 17.73 -0.78 1.73
N THR A 388 17.93 -2.01 1.30
CA THR A 388 17.91 -2.41 -0.11
C THR A 388 16.62 -3.18 -0.41
N LEU A 389 15.96 -2.86 -1.52
CA LEU A 389 14.73 -3.56 -1.91
C LEU A 389 15.06 -4.94 -2.50
N GLN A 390 14.47 -5.98 -1.93
CA GLN A 390 14.43 -7.33 -2.48
C GLN A 390 13.09 -7.52 -3.17
N THR A 391 13.12 -7.61 -4.49
CA THR A 391 11.93 -7.51 -5.34
C THR A 391 11.25 -8.87 -5.48
N VAL A 392 9.93 -8.87 -5.74
CA VAL A 392 9.18 -10.09 -6.07
C VAL A 392 9.70 -10.75 -7.35
N ALA A 393 10.26 -9.97 -8.28
CA ALA A 393 10.90 -10.50 -9.49
C ALA A 393 12.15 -11.36 -9.19
N SER A 394 12.81 -11.12 -8.06
CA SER A 394 14.04 -11.83 -7.66
C SER A 394 13.80 -13.06 -6.76
N LEU A 395 12.56 -13.58 -6.72
CA LEU A 395 12.22 -14.72 -5.88
C LEU A 395 12.95 -16.00 -6.32
N ASP A 396 13.66 -16.60 -5.36
CA ASP A 396 14.42 -17.83 -5.53
C ASP A 396 14.13 -18.80 -4.36
N VAL A 397 13.73 -20.02 -4.69
CA VAL A 397 13.43 -21.11 -3.75
C VAL A 397 14.33 -22.34 -3.94
N THR A 398 15.42 -22.20 -4.70
CA THR A 398 16.35 -23.31 -5.02
C THR A 398 17.16 -23.82 -3.82
N SER A 399 17.28 -23.01 -2.76
CA SER A 399 17.96 -23.39 -1.51
C SER A 399 17.09 -23.11 -0.29
N PHE A 400 17.38 -23.77 0.83
CA PHE A 400 16.72 -23.50 2.11
C PHE A 400 16.85 -22.02 2.50
N ALA A 401 18.06 -21.46 2.41
CA ALA A 401 18.30 -20.06 2.75
C ALA A 401 17.53 -19.09 1.84
N ASN A 402 17.48 -19.36 0.53
CA ASN A 402 16.73 -18.51 -0.41
C ASN A 402 15.22 -18.66 -0.22
N SER A 403 14.73 -19.86 0.09
CA SER A 403 13.31 -20.10 0.41
C SER A 403 12.84 -19.30 1.63
N GLN A 404 13.67 -19.23 2.69
CA GLN A 404 13.37 -18.39 3.86
C GLN A 404 13.34 -16.89 3.52
N LYS A 405 14.21 -16.43 2.61
CA LYS A 405 14.16 -15.04 2.09
C LYS A 405 12.91 -14.82 1.25
N ALA A 406 12.55 -15.78 0.40
CA ALA A 406 11.37 -15.73 -0.45
C ALA A 406 10.09 -15.59 0.39
N ILE A 407 9.94 -16.34 1.49
CA ILE A 407 8.82 -16.19 2.42
C ILE A 407 8.73 -14.75 2.94
N LYS A 408 9.84 -14.15 3.37
CA LYS A 408 9.86 -12.75 3.84
C LYS A 408 9.51 -11.75 2.74
N ILE A 409 10.01 -11.95 1.51
CA ILE A 409 9.68 -11.11 0.35
C ILE A 409 8.18 -11.17 0.06
N VAL A 410 7.61 -12.38 0.07
CA VAL A 410 6.19 -12.61 -0.17
C VAL A 410 5.32 -12.05 0.94
N ASP A 411 5.71 -12.18 2.21
CA ASP A 411 4.97 -11.62 3.35
C ASP A 411 4.89 -10.08 3.26
N SER A 412 6.02 -9.41 3.00
CA SER A 412 6.04 -7.95 2.76
C SER A 412 5.25 -7.56 1.50
N ALA A 413 5.32 -8.35 0.44
CA ALA A 413 4.55 -8.12 -0.78
C ALA A 413 3.03 -8.26 -0.57
N LEU A 414 2.59 -9.27 0.19
CA LEU A 414 1.19 -9.44 0.60
C LEU A 414 0.72 -8.28 1.45
N GLN A 415 1.56 -7.78 2.37
CA GLN A 415 1.24 -6.59 3.15
C GLN A 415 1.06 -5.36 2.27
N ALA A 416 1.93 -5.15 1.27
CA ALA A 416 1.79 -4.06 0.31
C ALA A 416 0.49 -4.15 -0.51
N ILE A 417 0.14 -5.35 -1.00
CA ILE A 417 -1.13 -5.59 -1.71
C ILE A 417 -2.31 -5.31 -0.79
N ASN A 418 -2.35 -5.90 0.42
CA ASN A 418 -3.46 -5.71 1.36
C ASN A 418 -3.62 -4.23 1.76
N GLY A 419 -2.53 -3.49 1.92
CA GLY A 419 -2.55 -2.05 2.17
C GLY A 419 -3.22 -1.27 1.04
N GLN A 420 -2.89 -1.56 -0.21
CA GLN A 420 -3.55 -0.92 -1.36
C GLN A 420 -5.02 -1.34 -1.50
N ARG A 421 -5.33 -2.62 -1.26
CA ARG A 421 -6.71 -3.12 -1.29
C ARG A 421 -7.60 -2.40 -0.27
N ALA A 422 -7.06 -2.19 0.94
CA ALA A 422 -7.73 -1.40 1.97
C ALA A 422 -7.96 0.06 1.52
N GLN A 423 -6.98 0.68 0.84
CA GLN A 423 -7.14 2.03 0.28
C GLN A 423 -8.23 2.09 -0.80
N PHE A 424 -8.28 1.11 -1.71
CA PHE A 424 -9.36 1.04 -2.71
C PHE A 424 -10.73 0.76 -2.09
N GLY A 425 -10.80 -0.08 -1.06
CA GLY A 425 -12.04 -0.28 -0.29
C GLY A 425 -12.54 1.01 0.36
N ALA A 426 -11.65 1.76 1.03
CA ALA A 426 -11.98 3.06 1.61
C ALA A 426 -12.41 4.08 0.54
N LEU A 427 -11.77 4.06 -0.63
CA LEU A 427 -12.12 4.90 -1.77
C LEU A 427 -13.52 4.57 -2.32
N GLN A 428 -13.87 3.29 -2.45
CA GLN A 428 -15.21 2.84 -2.83
C GLN A 428 -16.27 3.37 -1.87
N SER A 429 -16.08 3.18 -0.55
CA SER A 429 -17.01 3.72 0.45
C SER A 429 -17.11 5.25 0.40
N ARG A 430 -16.02 5.96 0.09
CA ARG A 430 -16.04 7.41 -0.08
C ARG A 430 -16.86 7.82 -1.31
N PHE A 431 -16.71 7.13 -2.44
CA PHE A 431 -17.52 7.39 -3.63
C PHE A 431 -19.01 7.07 -3.41
N GLU A 432 -19.34 5.94 -2.79
CA GLU A 432 -20.73 5.55 -2.48
C GLU A 432 -21.44 6.59 -1.60
N ASN A 433 -20.78 7.04 -0.53
CA ASN A 433 -21.31 8.11 0.32
C ASN A 433 -21.49 9.42 -0.45
N THR A 434 -20.54 9.76 -1.33
CA THR A 434 -20.63 10.95 -2.17
C THR A 434 -21.78 10.86 -3.16
N ILE A 435 -22.01 9.69 -3.77
CA ILE A 435 -23.13 9.45 -4.70
C ILE A 435 -24.47 9.64 -3.98
N SER A 436 -24.62 9.08 -2.77
CA SER A 436 -25.84 9.22 -1.97
C SER A 436 -26.12 10.67 -1.59
N ASN A 437 -25.08 11.43 -1.21
CA ASN A 437 -25.21 12.85 -0.92
C ASN A 437 -25.57 13.67 -2.17
N LEU A 438 -24.89 13.43 -3.30
CA LEU A 438 -25.19 14.09 -4.57
C LEU A 438 -26.64 13.81 -5.02
N GLN A 439 -27.12 12.58 -4.84
CA GLN A 439 -28.51 12.22 -5.15
C GLN A 439 -29.49 13.03 -4.31
N SER A 440 -29.28 13.09 -3.00
CA SER A 440 -30.13 13.85 -2.08
C SER A 440 -30.11 15.35 -2.38
N SER A 441 -28.92 15.91 -2.70
CA SER A 441 -28.78 17.31 -3.06
C SER A 441 -29.42 17.64 -4.42
N SER A 442 -29.30 16.74 -5.40
CA SER A 442 -29.92 16.88 -6.73
C SER A 442 -31.46 16.87 -6.61
N GLU A 443 -32.02 15.99 -5.78
CA GLU A 443 -33.45 15.92 -5.50
C GLU A 443 -33.97 17.20 -4.82
N ASN A 444 -33.30 17.67 -3.76
CA ASN A 444 -33.67 18.89 -3.05
C ASN A 444 -33.58 20.15 -3.92
N LEU A 445 -32.55 20.24 -4.77
CA LEU A 445 -32.42 21.34 -5.73
C LEU A 445 -33.47 21.25 -6.84
N SER A 446 -33.80 20.05 -7.32
CA SER A 446 -34.86 19.85 -8.31
C SER A 446 -36.23 20.23 -7.75
N ALA A 447 -36.54 19.85 -6.51
CA ALA A 447 -37.76 20.27 -5.81
C ALA A 447 -37.80 21.79 -5.60
N SER A 448 -36.67 22.40 -5.26
CA SER A 448 -36.57 23.86 -5.12
C SER A 448 -36.73 24.59 -6.46
N ARG A 449 -36.18 24.03 -7.54
CA ARG A 449 -36.35 24.54 -8.90
C ARG A 449 -37.80 24.45 -9.34
N SER A 450 -38.47 23.32 -9.08
CA SER A 450 -39.89 23.11 -9.40
C SER A 450 -40.78 24.16 -8.72
N ARG A 451 -40.57 24.45 -7.42
CA ARG A 451 -41.31 25.52 -6.71
C ARG A 451 -41.16 26.91 -7.33
N ILE A 452 -40.03 27.18 -7.99
CA ILE A 452 -39.77 28.46 -8.64
C ILE A 452 -40.33 28.48 -10.06
N GLN A 453 -40.09 27.42 -10.83
CA GLN A 453 -40.29 27.41 -12.27
C GLN A 453 -41.62 26.81 -12.70
N ASP A 454 -42.15 25.82 -12.00
CA ASP A 454 -43.33 25.08 -12.43
C ASP A 454 -44.63 25.82 -12.07
N THR A 455 -45.66 25.61 -12.87
CA THR A 455 -47.00 26.17 -12.64
C THR A 455 -47.86 25.21 -11.82
N ASP A 456 -48.59 25.74 -10.86
CA ASP A 456 -49.73 25.05 -10.26
C ASP A 456 -50.93 25.06 -11.22
N PHE A 457 -51.23 23.90 -11.82
CA PHE A 457 -52.33 23.70 -12.76
C PHE A 457 -53.69 24.10 -12.18
N ALA A 458 -53.94 23.88 -10.88
CA ALA A 458 -55.23 24.19 -10.27
C ALA A 458 -55.47 25.72 -10.26
N SER A 459 -54.47 26.47 -9.81
CA SER A 459 -54.51 27.94 -9.81
C SER A 459 -54.59 28.50 -11.23
N GLU A 460 -53.80 27.98 -12.18
CA GLU A 460 -53.75 28.54 -13.54
C GLU A 460 -55.02 28.22 -14.36
N THR A 461 -55.65 27.06 -14.13
CA THR A 461 -56.94 26.72 -14.74
C THR A 461 -58.05 27.64 -14.23
N ALA A 462 -58.04 27.99 -12.93
CA ALA A 462 -58.99 28.95 -12.37
C ALA A 462 -58.81 30.35 -12.97
N LYS A 463 -57.56 30.80 -13.19
CA LYS A 463 -57.27 32.07 -13.88
C LYS A 463 -57.70 32.03 -15.35
N LEU A 464 -57.45 30.93 -16.05
CA LEU A 464 -57.87 30.73 -17.43
C LEU A 464 -59.39 30.87 -17.56
N SER A 465 -60.15 30.15 -16.72
CA SER A 465 -61.62 30.22 -16.70
C SER A 465 -62.11 31.64 -16.40
N ARG A 466 -61.53 32.32 -15.40
CA ARG A 466 -61.85 33.72 -15.10
C ARG A 466 -61.59 34.64 -16.30
N ASN A 467 -60.45 34.49 -16.96
CA ASN A 467 -60.07 35.32 -18.10
C ASN A 467 -60.97 35.06 -19.33
N GLN A 468 -61.41 33.82 -19.55
CA GLN A 468 -62.40 33.49 -20.59
C GLN A 468 -63.75 34.17 -20.32
N VAL A 469 -64.23 34.13 -19.07
CA VAL A 469 -65.48 34.81 -18.67
C VAL A 469 -65.35 36.34 -18.82
N LEU A 470 -64.21 36.93 -18.41
CA LEU A 470 -63.94 38.36 -18.58
C LEU A 470 -63.85 38.78 -20.06
N GLN A 471 -63.31 37.92 -20.92
CA GLN A 471 -63.28 38.17 -22.36
C GLN A 471 -64.70 38.18 -22.95
N GLN A 472 -65.55 37.23 -22.58
CA GLN A 472 -66.96 37.17 -23.00
C GLN A 472 -67.77 38.36 -22.46
N ALA A 473 -67.53 38.77 -21.21
CA ALA A 473 -68.17 39.95 -20.64
C ALA A 473 -67.66 41.25 -21.31
N GLY A 474 -66.37 41.33 -21.63
CA GLY A 474 -65.75 42.46 -22.31
C GLY A 474 -66.27 42.68 -23.73
N THR A 475 -66.50 41.61 -24.50
CA THR A 475 -67.12 41.71 -25.84
C THR A 475 -68.56 42.20 -25.76
N ALA A 476 -69.34 41.70 -24.78
CA ALA A 476 -70.71 42.16 -24.54
C ALA A 476 -70.76 43.64 -24.11
N MET A 477 -69.87 44.07 -23.21
CA MET A 477 -69.77 45.46 -22.76
C MET A 477 -69.29 46.40 -23.86
N LEU A 478 -68.36 45.98 -24.72
CA LEU A 478 -67.92 46.75 -25.88
C LEU A 478 -69.04 46.89 -26.92
N ALA A 479 -69.82 45.83 -27.14
CA ALA A 479 -71.02 45.88 -27.99
C ALA A 479 -72.05 46.89 -27.44
N GLN A 480 -72.33 46.86 -26.13
CA GLN A 480 -73.23 47.81 -25.47
C GLN A 480 -72.70 49.26 -25.50
N ALA A 481 -71.40 49.45 -25.24
CA ALA A 481 -70.75 50.75 -25.24
C ALA A 481 -70.76 51.39 -26.64
N ASN A 482 -70.70 50.59 -27.71
CA ASN A 482 -70.81 51.05 -29.09
C ASN A 482 -72.25 51.44 -29.50
N GLN A 483 -73.27 51.01 -28.76
CA GLN A 483 -74.68 51.37 -29.00
C GLN A 483 -75.09 52.67 -28.30
N LEU A 484 -74.42 53.10 -27.22
CA LEU A 484 -74.73 54.35 -26.51
C LEU A 484 -74.83 55.60 -27.42
N PRO A 485 -73.94 55.83 -28.41
CA PRO A 485 -74.06 56.96 -29.33
C PRO A 485 -75.35 56.95 -30.17
N GLN A 486 -75.97 55.79 -30.41
CA GLN A 486 -77.23 55.68 -31.18
C GLN A 486 -78.43 56.23 -30.39
N GLN A 487 -78.38 56.25 -29.05
CA GLN A 487 -79.40 56.88 -28.22
C GLN A 487 -79.43 58.40 -28.43
N VAL A 488 -78.31 59.02 -28.78
CA VAL A 488 -78.24 60.46 -29.08
C VAL A 488 -78.91 60.78 -30.42
N LEU A 489 -78.87 59.86 -31.40
CA LEU A 489 -79.64 59.98 -32.64
C LEU A 489 -81.16 59.94 -32.39
N SER A 490 -81.64 59.27 -31.34
CA SER A 490 -83.06 59.30 -30.96
C SER A 490 -83.51 60.62 -30.32
N LEU A 491 -82.57 61.44 -29.82
CA LEU A 491 -82.84 62.78 -29.28
C LEU A 491 -82.81 63.88 -30.36
N LEU A 492 -82.31 63.56 -31.55
CA LEU A 492 -82.22 64.45 -32.71
C LEU A 492 -83.32 64.18 -33.77
N ARG A 493 -84.27 63.29 -33.48
CA ARG A 493 -85.39 62.93 -34.36
C ARG A 493 -86.68 63.60 -33.95
#